data_AF-W4V8T2-F1
#
_entry.id   AF-W4V8T2-F1
#
_cell.length_a   1.000
_cell.length_b   1.000
_cell.length_c   1.000
_cell.angle_alpha   90.00
_cell.angle_beta   90.00
_cell.angle_gamma   90.00
#
_symmetry.space_group_name_H-M   'P 1'
#
loop_
_entity.id
_entity.type
_entity.pdbx_description
1 polymer ?
#
loop_
_entity_poly.entity_id
_entity_poly.type
_entity_poly.pdbx_seq_one_letter_code
_entity_poly.pdbx_strand_id
1 'polypeptide(L)' 'MNGYNFTEIGMLVGAAVGGILSVIGFILWHSTVTFSFAFVGITLGILGGSIIDKRSVK' A
#
# COMPACT_ATOMS: atom_id res chain seq x y z
N MET A 1 21.05 -7.03 11.85
CA MET A 1 20.03 -7.61 10.96
C MET A 1 19.79 -6.60 9.87
N ASN A 2 20.39 -6.80 8.70
CA ASN A 2 20.32 -5.83 7.60
C ASN A 2 19.01 -6.00 6.83
N GLY A 3 18.28 -4.91 6.63
CA GLY A 3 18.04 -4.52 5.24
C GLY A 3 16.62 -4.26 4.78
N TYR A 4 15.59 -4.29 5.64
CA TYR A 4 14.26 -3.82 5.23
C TYR A 4 13.75 -2.76 6.18
N ASN A 5 13.68 -1.52 5.70
CA ASN A 5 13.02 -0.44 6.44
C ASN A 5 11.52 -0.73 6.50
N PHE A 6 10.85 -0.31 7.58
CA PHE A 6 9.40 -0.49 7.71
C PHE A 6 8.63 0.19 6.58
N THR A 7 9.26 1.18 5.94
CA THR A 7 8.78 1.82 4.71
C THR A 7 8.71 0.85 3.52
N GLU A 8 9.69 -0.02 3.30
CA GLU A 8 9.68 -0.99 2.18
C GLU A 8 8.63 -2.09 2.42
N ILE A 9 8.50 -2.54 3.67
CA ILE A 9 7.45 -3.48 4.06
C ILE A 9 6.07 -2.82 3.88
N GLY A 10 5.91 -1.58 4.32
CA GLY A 10 4.68 -0.80 4.13
C GLY A 10 4.33 -0.59 2.65
N MET A 11 5.34 -0.37 1.80
CA MET A 11 5.15 -0.28 0.34
C MET A 11 4.68 -1.60 -0.26
N LEU A 12 5.34 -2.72 0.06
CA LEU A 12 4.98 -4.06 -0.43
C LEU A 12 3.57 -4.47 0.01
N VAL A 13 3.24 -4.25 1.28
CA VAL A 13 1.92 -4.55 1.84
C VAL A 13 0.86 -3.63 1.23
N GLY A 14 1.13 -2.33 1.10
CA GLY A 14 0.24 -1.37 0.46
C GLY A 14 -0.04 -1.71 -1.00
N ALA A 15 0.97 -2.17 -1.75
CA ALA A 15 0.83 -2.63 -3.12
C ALA A 15 0.01 -3.92 -3.22
N ALA A 16 0.26 -4.90 -2.36
CA ALA A 16 -0.50 -6.15 -2.33
C ALA A 16 -1.97 -5.91 -1.99
N VAL A 17 -2.25 -5.18 -0.92
CA VAL A 17 -3.61 -4.88 -0.46
C VAL A 17 -4.35 -3.96 -1.44
N GLY A 18 -3.68 -2.91 -1.92
CA GLY A 18 -4.23 -1.99 -2.91
C GLY A 18 -4.54 -2.68 -4.24
N GLY A 19 -3.66 -3.59 -4.70
CA GLY A 19 -3.87 -4.39 -5.89
C GLY A 19 -5.09 -5.31 -5.77
N ILE A 20 -5.23 -6.04 -4.66
CA ILE A 20 -6.39 -6.89 -4.38
C ILE A 20 -7.69 -6.06 -4.37
N LEU A 21 -7.68 -4.91 -3.69
CA LEU A 21 -8.84 -3.99 -3.65
C LEU A 21 -9.21 -3.45 -5.03
N SER A 22 -8.24 -3.12 -5.88
CA SER A 22 -8.52 -2.69 -7.24
C SER A 22 -9.13 -3.78 -8.11
N VAL A 23 -8.64 -5.03 -7.99
CA VAL A 23 -9.20 -6.16 -8.74
C VAL A 23 -10.64 -6.44 -8.29
N ILE A 24 -10.89 -6.47 -6.98
CA ILE A 24 -12.25 -6.67 -6.43
C ILE A 24 -13.16 -5.51 -6.85
N GLY A 25 -12.68 -4.27 -6.76
CA GLY A 25 -13.42 -3.09 -7.19
C GLY A 25 -13.77 -3.15 -8.68
N PHE A 26 -12.82 -3.58 -9.52
CA PHE A 26 -13.07 -3.74 -10.95
C PHE A 26 -14.15 -4.79 -11.24
N ILE A 27 -14.13 -5.92 -10.54
CA ILE A 27 -15.15 -6.97 -10.67
C ILE A 27 -16.54 -6.43 -10.29
N LEU A 28 -16.65 -5.58 -9.27
CA LEU A 28 -17.94 -5.04 -8.82
C LEU A 28 -18.46 -3.91 -9.71
N TRP A 29 -17.59 -2.96 -10.08
CA TRP A 29 -18.01 -1.73 -10.74
C TRP A 29 -17.78 -1.70 -12.25
N HIS A 30 -17.02 -2.65 -12.81
CA HIS A 30 -16.70 -2.75 -14.24
C HIS A 30 -16.13 -1.44 -14.84
N SER A 31 -15.50 -0.62 -14.00
CA SER A 31 -15.01 0.71 -14.38
C SER A 31 -13.52 0.81 -14.10
N THR A 32 -12.76 1.37 -15.02
CA THR A 32 -11.30 1.57 -14.89
C THR A 32 -10.92 2.49 -13.73
N VAL A 33 -11.87 3.25 -13.17
CA VAL A 33 -11.69 4.09 -11.98
C VAL A 33 -11.31 3.26 -10.75
N THR A 34 -11.61 1.97 -10.73
CA THR A 34 -11.27 1.10 -9.59
C THR A 34 -9.77 0.84 -9.46
N PHE A 35 -8.98 1.05 -10.52
CA PHE A 35 -7.52 1.01 -10.43
C PHE A 35 -6.92 2.15 -9.61
N SER A 36 -7.67 3.24 -9.41
CA SER A 36 -7.24 4.33 -8.53
C SER A 36 -7.10 3.88 -7.07
N PHE A 37 -7.83 2.84 -6.64
CA PHE A 37 -7.71 2.28 -5.30
C PHE A 37 -6.34 1.63 -5.05
N ALA A 38 -5.72 1.02 -6.05
CA ALA A 38 -4.36 0.49 -5.95
C ALA A 38 -3.37 1.63 -5.69
N PHE A 39 -3.52 2.74 -6.40
CA PHE A 39 -2.68 3.92 -6.21
C PHE A 39 -2.81 4.48 -4.80
N VAL A 40 -4.04 4.60 -4.30
CA VAL A 40 -4.32 5.04 -2.93
C VAL A 40 -3.77 4.06 -1.89
N GLY A 41 -3.91 2.75 -2.10
CA GLY A 41 -3.40 1.71 -1.21
C GLY A 41 -1.88 1.69 -1.12
N ILE A 42 -1.18 1.84 -2.26
CA ILE A 42 0.28 1.96 -2.31
C ILE A 42 0.73 3.21 -1.55
N THR A 43 0.10 4.35 -1.82
CA THR A 43 0.47 5.63 -1.20
C THR A 43 0.24 5.59 0.32
N LEU A 44 -0.86 5.01 0.78
CA LEU A 44 -1.15 4.81 2.21
C LEU A 44 -0.19 3.82 2.87
N GLY A 45 0.19 2.74 2.18
CA GLY A 45 1.16 1.77 2.68
C GLY A 45 2.55 2.38 2.85
N ILE A 46 3.00 3.19 1.89
CA ILE A 46 4.27 3.93 1.97
C ILE A 46 4.23 4.93 3.12
N LEU A 47 3.15 5.73 3.23
CA LEU A 47 3.00 6.72 4.30
C LEU A 47 2.92 6.06 5.69
N GLY A 48 2.13 5.00 5.83
CA GLY A 48 2.01 4.23 7.07
C GLY A 48 3.33 3.59 7.48
N GLY A 49 4.01 2.93 6.54
CA GLY A 49 5.35 2.38 6.74
C GLY A 49 6.36 3.43 7.17
N SER A 50 6.36 4.61 6.53
CA SER A 50 7.25 5.72 6.86
C SER A 50 6.97 6.34 8.24
N ILE A 51 5.71 6.43 8.66
CA ILE A 51 5.36 6.92 10.01
C ILE A 51 5.81 5.95 11.09
N ILE A 52 5.64 4.65 10.85
CA ILE A 52 6.05 3.59 11.78
C ILE A 52 7.59 3.54 11.88
N ASP A 53 8.28 3.66 10.74
CA ASP A 53 9.73 3.75 10.68
C ASP A 53 10.27 4.93 11.51
N LYS A 54 9.68 6.11 11.33
CA LYS A 54 10.01 7.32 12.11
C LYS A 54 9.71 7.19 13.61
N ARG A 55 8.71 6.40 14.00
CA ARG A 55 8.40 6.13 15.42
C ARG A 55 9.29 5.06 16.03
N SER A 56 9.76 4.09 15.26
CA SER A 56 10.59 2.99 15.75
C SER A 56 12.05 3.40 16.02
N VAL A 57 12.49 4.55 15.50
CA VAL A 57 13.85 5.10 15.71
C VAL A 57 13.94 6.00 16.97
N LYS A 58 12.84 6.17 17.72
CA LYS A 58 12.80 7.00 18.94
C LYS A 58 12.68 6.14 20.19
#